data_AF-A0A1G3TPC9-F1
#
_entry.id   AF-A0A1G3TPC9-F1
#
_cell.length_a   1.000
_cell.length_b   1.000
_cell.length_c   1.000
_cell.angle_alpha   90.00
_cell.angle_beta   90.00
_cell.angle_gamma   90.00
#
_symmetry.space_group_name_H-M   'P 1'
#
loop_
_entity.id
_entity.type
_entity.pdbx_description
1 polymer ?
#
loop_
_entity_poly.entity_id
_entity_poly.type
_entity_poly.pdbx_seq_one_letter_code
_entity_poly.pdbx_strand_id
1 'polypeptide(L)'
;MNKTDNPIFSRPFLESLFFVQNKWHEHGILIHTLRVTYYILKDKKFNFFAAGLLHDIGKPFCAFKKDDEDIEFGEYSFTDHEERSYEIIKNWFFVSEYTKQIVRYHYLIRDIKKSQKEDYARYESKKKIWDTLSEKLKKDLEQFLVYDDLGKGKKRRQI
;
A
#
# COMPACT_ATOMS: atom_id res chain seq x y z
N MET A 1 -14.16 4.35 11.55
CA MET A 1 -13.29 4.50 10.37
C MET A 1 -13.56 5.84 9.73
N ASN A 2 -12.56 6.72 9.61
CA ASN A 2 -12.69 7.93 8.80
C ASN A 2 -12.79 7.50 7.33
N LYS A 3 -13.99 7.54 6.76
CA LYS A 3 -14.20 7.30 5.32
C LYS A 3 -13.73 8.53 4.56
N THR A 4 -12.45 8.59 4.25
CA THR A 4 -11.91 9.57 3.31
C THR A 4 -12.13 9.07 1.88
N ASP A 5 -12.67 9.92 1.02
CA ASP A 5 -12.89 9.67 -0.40
C ASP A 5 -12.55 10.94 -1.19
N ASN A 6 -11.26 11.18 -1.37
CA ASN A 6 -10.73 12.37 -2.00
C ASN A 6 -11.08 12.39 -3.48
N PRO A 7 -11.75 13.45 -3.99
CA PRO A 7 -11.94 13.63 -5.42
C PRO A 7 -10.59 13.69 -6.13
N ILE A 8 -10.59 13.21 -7.39
CA ILE A 8 -9.45 13.43 -8.29
C ILE A 8 -9.20 14.94 -8.37
N PHE A 9 -7.93 15.34 -8.30
CA PHE A 9 -7.47 16.74 -8.24
C PHE A 9 -7.71 17.50 -6.93
N SER A 10 -8.31 16.88 -5.90
CA SER A 10 -8.31 17.50 -4.57
C SER A 10 -6.88 17.67 -4.05
N ARG A 11 -6.67 18.64 -3.16
CA ARG A 11 -5.34 18.92 -2.60
C ARG A 11 -4.70 17.68 -1.94
N PRO A 12 -5.38 16.92 -1.05
CA PRO A 12 -4.82 15.70 -0.47
C PRO A 12 -4.47 14.64 -1.53
N PHE A 13 -5.29 14.51 -2.58
CA PHE A 13 -5.04 13.59 -3.68
C PHE A 13 -3.74 13.95 -4.42
N LEU A 14 -3.60 15.20 -4.85
CA LEU A 14 -2.46 15.64 -5.64
C LEU A 14 -1.17 15.70 -4.82
N GLU A 15 -1.25 16.21 -3.59
CA GLU A 15 -0.09 16.28 -2.71
C GLU A 15 0.45 14.89 -2.36
N SER A 16 -0.44 13.95 -2.04
CA SER A 16 -0.02 12.58 -1.73
C SER A 16 0.51 11.84 -2.96
N LEU A 17 -0.09 12.05 -4.13
CA LEU A 17 0.34 11.43 -5.37
C LEU A 17 1.73 11.89 -5.79
N PHE A 18 1.98 13.20 -5.78
CA PHE A 18 3.18 13.77 -6.40
C PHE A 18 4.31 14.12 -5.42
N PHE A 19 3.99 14.49 -4.17
CA PHE A 19 4.96 15.17 -3.30
C PHE A 19 5.24 14.44 -1.97
N VAL A 20 4.21 14.10 -1.19
CA VAL A 20 4.38 13.65 0.21
C VAL A 20 3.50 12.46 0.55
N GLN A 21 4.11 11.35 0.97
CA GLN A 21 3.38 10.25 1.62
C GLN A 21 3.40 10.38 3.14
N ASN A 22 4.38 9.79 3.81
CA ASN A 22 4.53 9.80 5.27
C ASN A 22 6.02 9.69 5.62
N LYS A 23 6.35 9.71 6.92
CA LYS A 23 7.72 9.61 7.42
C LYS A 23 8.56 8.45 6.88
N TRP A 24 7.92 7.36 6.46
CA TRP A 24 8.61 6.16 5.97
C TRP A 24 9.00 6.24 4.49
N HIS A 25 8.48 7.21 3.73
CA HIS A 25 8.67 7.29 2.28
C HIS A 25 9.36 8.60 1.90
N GLU A 26 10.44 8.51 1.13
CA GLU A 26 11.19 9.66 0.61
C GLU A 26 10.32 10.53 -0.31
N HIS A 27 9.48 9.89 -1.12
CA HIS A 27 8.75 10.49 -2.22
C HIS A 27 7.21 10.31 -2.11
N GLY A 28 6.47 11.03 -2.95
CA GLY A 28 5.04 10.80 -3.18
C GLY A 28 4.73 9.41 -3.77
N ILE A 29 3.45 9.07 -3.86
CA ILE A 29 2.97 7.74 -4.29
C ILE A 29 3.46 7.38 -5.68
N LEU A 30 3.42 8.31 -6.64
CA LEU A 30 3.85 8.04 -8.01
C LEU A 30 5.29 7.54 -8.09
N ILE A 31 6.23 8.26 -7.48
CA ILE A 31 7.65 7.90 -7.52
C ILE A 31 7.90 6.61 -6.75
N HIS A 32 7.23 6.40 -5.61
CA HIS A 32 7.30 5.15 -4.88
C HIS A 32 6.87 3.96 -5.76
N THR A 33 5.69 4.02 -6.38
CA THR A 33 5.16 3.00 -7.30
C THR A 33 6.13 2.72 -8.46
N LEU A 34 6.71 3.76 -9.05
CA LEU A 34 7.70 3.61 -10.12
C LEU A 34 8.99 2.93 -9.64
N ARG A 35 9.45 3.23 -8.41
CA ARG A 35 10.62 2.58 -7.81
C ARG A 35 10.36 1.11 -7.50
N VAL A 36 9.21 0.77 -6.93
CA VAL A 36 8.79 -0.63 -6.71
C VAL A 36 8.82 -1.39 -8.04
N THR A 37 8.21 -0.80 -9.08
CA THR A 37 8.19 -1.38 -10.43
C THR A 37 9.60 -1.53 -11.01
N TYR A 38 10.47 -0.54 -10.83
CA TYR A 38 11.87 -0.61 -11.25
C TYR A 38 12.61 -1.80 -10.62
N TYR A 39 12.51 -2.00 -9.29
CA TYR A 39 13.18 -3.12 -8.63
C TYR A 39 12.61 -4.48 -9.06
N ILE A 40 11.29 -4.57 -9.25
CA ILE A 40 10.63 -5.76 -9.81
C ILE A 40 11.21 -6.11 -11.20
N LEU A 41 11.33 -5.13 -12.08
CA LEU A 41 11.85 -5.32 -13.44
C LEU A 41 13.35 -5.64 -13.42
N LYS A 42 14.12 -4.98 -12.56
CA LYS A 42 15.55 -5.24 -12.36
C LYS A 42 15.81 -6.70 -11.96
N ASP A 43 14.97 -7.26 -11.10
CA ASP A 43 15.05 -8.65 -10.65
C ASP A 43 14.33 -9.65 -11.56
N LYS A 44 13.79 -9.18 -12.70
CA LYS A 44 13.07 -9.99 -13.70
C LYS A 44 11.84 -10.71 -13.13
N LYS A 45 11.22 -10.16 -12.09
CA LYS A 45 9.99 -10.69 -11.47
C LYS A 45 8.73 -10.17 -12.17
N PHE A 46 8.63 -10.45 -13.47
CA PHE A 46 7.57 -9.89 -14.33
C PHE A 46 6.14 -10.24 -13.88
N ASN A 47 5.96 -11.34 -13.13
CA ASN A 47 4.68 -11.67 -12.50
C ASN A 47 4.16 -10.55 -11.57
N PHE A 48 5.06 -9.76 -10.97
CA PHE A 48 4.68 -8.62 -10.12
C PHE A 48 4.52 -7.31 -10.88
N PHE A 49 4.79 -7.23 -12.19
CA PHE A 49 4.80 -5.95 -12.91
C PHE A 49 3.49 -5.16 -12.74
N ALA A 50 2.35 -5.80 -13.00
CA ALA A 50 1.05 -5.15 -12.85
C ALA A 50 0.74 -4.79 -11.39
N ALA A 51 1.15 -5.61 -10.42
CA ALA A 51 0.98 -5.30 -9.00
C ALA A 51 1.87 -4.13 -8.56
N GLY A 52 3.10 -4.05 -9.08
CA GLY A 52 4.03 -2.96 -8.84
C GLY A 52 3.42 -1.62 -9.23
N LEU A 53 2.72 -1.55 -10.36
CA LEU A 53 2.03 -0.35 -10.83
C LEU A 53 0.73 -0.01 -10.06
N LEU A 54 0.07 -1.00 -9.47
CA LEU A 54 -1.31 -0.85 -8.98
C LEU A 54 -1.49 -0.98 -7.46
N HIS A 55 -0.50 -1.50 -6.72
CA HIS A 55 -0.66 -1.82 -5.29
C HIS A 55 -1.16 -0.64 -4.44
N ASP A 56 -0.73 0.58 -4.78
CA ASP A 56 -1.03 1.81 -4.06
C ASP A 56 -1.99 2.76 -4.78
N ILE A 57 -2.68 2.31 -5.84
CA ILE A 57 -3.57 3.17 -6.63
C ILE A 57 -4.71 3.78 -5.78
N GLY A 58 -5.09 3.14 -4.67
CA GLY A 58 -6.09 3.60 -3.73
C GLY A 58 -5.61 4.67 -2.74
N LYS A 59 -4.29 4.82 -2.50
CA LYS A 59 -3.75 5.73 -1.48
C LYS A 59 -4.20 7.20 -1.67
N PRO A 60 -4.13 7.80 -2.88
CA PRO A 60 -4.54 9.20 -3.05
C PRO A 60 -6.01 9.45 -2.68
N PHE A 61 -6.88 8.46 -2.91
CA PHE A 61 -8.31 8.52 -2.60
C PHE A 61 -8.60 8.47 -1.10
N CYS A 62 -7.72 7.88 -0.29
CA CYS A 62 -7.89 7.79 1.15
C CYS A 62 -6.84 8.55 1.96
N ALA A 63 -6.11 9.50 1.35
CA ALA A 63 -5.11 10.32 2.03
C ALA A 63 -5.77 11.30 3.03
N PHE A 64 -5.39 11.26 4.31
CA PHE A 64 -5.86 12.21 5.33
C PHE A 64 -4.78 12.53 6.37
N LYS A 65 -5.00 13.58 7.17
CA LYS A 65 -4.17 13.90 8.34
C LYS A 65 -4.75 13.21 9.56
N LYS A 66 -4.03 12.26 10.15
CA LYS A 66 -4.57 11.44 11.26
C LYS A 66 -4.41 12.11 12.62
N ASP A 67 -3.27 12.73 12.85
CA ASP A 67 -2.87 13.30 14.15
C ASP A 67 -2.06 14.59 13.93
N ASP A 68 -1.69 15.24 15.05
CA ASP A 68 -0.94 16.50 15.02
C ASP A 68 0.42 16.35 14.32
N GLU A 69 1.03 15.16 14.35
CA GLU A 69 2.28 14.85 13.63
C GLU A 69 2.09 14.94 12.11
N ASP A 70 1.02 14.32 11.57
CA ASP A 70 0.69 14.43 10.15
C ASP A 70 0.46 15.89 9.71
N ILE A 71 -0.14 16.72 10.59
CA ILE A 71 -0.39 18.14 10.34
C ILE A 71 0.91 18.93 10.35
N GLU A 72 1.72 18.78 11.41
CA GLU A 72 2.99 19.48 11.60
C GLU A 72 3.96 19.25 10.44
N PHE A 73 4.10 18.00 10.00
CA PHE A 73 5.06 17.62 8.95
C PHE A 73 4.46 17.60 7.54
N GLY A 74 3.18 17.93 7.39
CA GLY A 74 2.50 17.88 6.10
C GLY A 74 2.42 16.45 5.53
N GLU A 75 2.44 15.42 6.38
CA GLU A 75 2.39 13.99 6.03
C GLU A 75 0.96 13.42 6.00
N TYR A 76 0.75 12.28 5.35
CA TYR A 76 -0.55 11.67 5.13
C TYR A 76 -0.61 10.23 5.64
N SER A 77 -1.74 9.89 6.24
CA SER A 77 -2.14 8.54 6.60
C SER A 77 -3.10 7.95 5.55
N PHE A 78 -3.06 6.63 5.40
CA PHE A 78 -3.75 5.89 4.32
C PHE A 78 -4.46 4.63 4.86
N THR A 79 -5.54 4.83 5.62
CA THR A 79 -6.30 3.71 6.21
C THR A 79 -6.98 2.88 5.12
N ASP A 80 -6.77 1.56 5.18
CA ASP A 80 -7.35 0.54 4.29
C ASP A 80 -7.15 0.84 2.79
N HIS A 81 -6.00 1.43 2.44
CA HIS A 81 -5.68 1.76 1.04
C HIS A 81 -5.56 0.51 0.16
N GLU A 82 -5.23 -0.65 0.71
CA GLU A 82 -5.14 -1.92 -0.01
C GLU A 82 -6.51 -2.39 -0.49
N GLU A 83 -7.54 -2.24 0.37
CA GLU A 83 -8.92 -2.53 0.00
C GLU A 83 -9.44 -1.51 -1.01
N ARG A 84 -9.09 -0.22 -0.85
CA ARG A 84 -9.42 0.82 -1.84
C ARG A 84 -8.77 0.52 -3.20
N SER A 85 -7.50 0.13 -3.22
CA SER A 85 -6.81 -0.28 -4.45
C SER A 85 -7.51 -1.47 -5.11
N TYR A 86 -7.88 -2.49 -4.33
CA TYR A 86 -8.63 -3.65 -4.83
C TYR A 86 -9.98 -3.24 -5.43
N GLU A 87 -10.76 -2.42 -4.73
CA GLU A 87 -12.08 -1.96 -5.18
C GLU A 87 -12.02 -1.19 -6.51
N ILE A 88 -10.94 -0.43 -6.75
CA ILE A 88 -10.70 0.27 -8.02
C ILE A 88 -10.50 -0.74 -9.17
N ILE A 89 -9.71 -1.79 -8.94
CA ILE A 89 -9.27 -2.72 -10.00
C ILE A 89 -10.10 -4.01 -10.12
N LYS A 90 -11.00 -4.30 -9.16
CA LYS A 90 -11.66 -5.62 -9.06
C LYS A 90 -12.44 -6.02 -10.32
N ASN A 91 -13.01 -5.04 -11.02
CA ASN A 91 -13.83 -5.25 -12.21
C ASN A 91 -13.05 -5.01 -13.53
N TRP A 92 -11.74 -4.74 -13.47
CA TRP A 92 -10.93 -4.57 -14.68
C TRP A 92 -10.62 -5.93 -15.28
N PHE A 93 -11.27 -6.26 -16.41
CA PHE A 93 -11.17 -7.57 -17.06
C PHE A 93 -9.74 -7.93 -17.52
N PHE A 94 -8.89 -6.92 -17.73
CA PHE A 94 -7.49 -7.08 -18.16
C PHE A 94 -6.51 -7.24 -16.98
N VAL A 95 -6.96 -7.07 -15.74
CA VAL A 95 -6.13 -7.31 -14.54
C VAL A 95 -6.39 -8.72 -14.03
N SER A 96 -5.33 -9.52 -13.92
CA SER A 96 -5.44 -10.91 -13.44
C SER A 96 -5.90 -10.99 -11.98
N GLU A 97 -6.60 -12.07 -11.61
CA GLU A 97 -6.96 -12.33 -10.20
C GLU A 97 -5.73 -12.40 -9.29
N TYR A 98 -4.63 -12.96 -9.79
CA TYR A 98 -3.35 -12.97 -9.09
C TYR A 98 -2.89 -11.55 -8.73
N THR A 99 -2.89 -10.63 -9.70
CA THR A 99 -2.54 -9.22 -9.46
C THR A 99 -3.46 -8.58 -8.43
N LYS A 100 -4.78 -8.82 -8.53
CA LYS A 100 -5.76 -8.30 -7.57
C LYS A 100 -5.49 -8.79 -6.15
N GLN A 101 -5.12 -10.06 -5.99
CA GLN A 101 -4.75 -10.64 -4.69
C GLN A 101 -3.47 -10.02 -4.13
N ILE A 102 -2.43 -9.82 -4.95
CA ILE A 102 -1.22 -9.12 -4.50
C ILE A 102 -1.56 -7.69 -4.05
N VAL A 103 -2.28 -6.92 -4.87
CA VAL A 103 -2.70 -5.55 -4.53
C VAL A 103 -3.47 -5.51 -3.21
N ARG A 104 -4.48 -6.37 -3.04
CA ARG A 104 -5.33 -6.38 -1.85
C ARG A 104 -4.61 -6.79 -0.57
N TYR A 105 -3.64 -7.71 -0.67
CA TYR A 105 -3.04 -8.34 0.51
C TYR A 105 -1.56 -8.01 0.73
N HIS A 106 -0.93 -7.18 -0.12
CA HIS A 106 0.51 -6.91 -0.02
C HIS A 106 0.95 -6.43 1.37
N TYR A 107 0.13 -5.63 2.07
CA TYR A 107 0.45 -5.14 3.40
C TYR A 107 -0.07 -6.03 4.56
N LEU A 108 -0.79 -7.12 4.26
CA LEU A 108 -1.47 -7.97 5.26
C LEU A 108 -0.52 -8.49 6.35
N ILE A 109 0.69 -8.89 5.96
CA ILE A 109 1.72 -9.40 6.89
C ILE A 109 2.11 -8.33 7.92
N ARG A 110 2.23 -7.06 7.50
CA ARG A 110 2.54 -5.94 8.40
C ARG A 110 1.33 -5.56 9.26
N ASP A 111 0.12 -5.58 8.69
CA ASP A 111 -1.12 -5.32 9.42
C ASP A 111 -1.32 -6.34 10.55
N ILE A 112 -1.12 -7.64 10.29
CA ILE A 112 -1.17 -8.69 11.32
C ILE A 112 -0.15 -8.44 12.44
N LYS A 113 1.11 -8.15 12.11
CA LYS A 113 2.16 -7.88 13.10
C LYS A 113 1.86 -6.66 13.97
N LYS A 114 1.29 -5.60 13.36
CA LYS A 114 0.95 -4.36 14.07
C LYS A 114 -0.29 -4.56 14.96
N SER A 115 -1.36 -5.09 14.37
CA SER A 115 -2.64 -5.31 15.06
C SER A 115 -2.51 -6.27 16.25
N GLN A 116 -1.60 -7.25 16.21
CA GLN A 116 -1.36 -8.13 17.36
C GLN A 116 -1.05 -7.38 18.67
N LYS A 117 -0.44 -6.18 18.57
CA LYS A 117 -0.07 -5.35 19.72
C LYS A 117 -1.12 -4.27 20.04
N GLU A 118 -1.81 -3.77 19.02
CA GLU A 118 -2.63 -2.56 19.12
C GLU A 118 -4.15 -2.84 19.09
N ASP A 119 -4.58 -3.89 18.39
CA ASP A 119 -5.99 -4.22 18.12
C ASP A 119 -6.15 -5.73 17.86
N TYR A 120 -6.41 -6.48 18.93
CA TYR A 120 -6.53 -7.94 18.87
C TYR A 120 -7.70 -8.41 17.99
N ALA A 121 -8.79 -7.64 17.92
CA ALA A 121 -9.92 -7.98 17.06
C ALA A 121 -9.55 -7.86 15.57
N ARG A 122 -8.82 -6.80 15.19
CA ARG A 122 -8.26 -6.67 13.84
C ARG A 122 -7.26 -7.78 13.56
N TYR A 123 -6.39 -8.13 14.51
CA TYR A 123 -5.45 -9.26 14.37
C TYR A 123 -6.17 -10.56 14.02
N GLU A 124 -7.17 -10.97 14.82
CA GLU A 124 -7.95 -12.20 14.58
C GLU A 124 -8.60 -12.20 13.20
N SER A 125 -9.18 -11.07 12.78
CA SER A 125 -9.82 -10.96 11.46
C SER A 125 -8.82 -11.12 10.31
N LYS A 126 -7.65 -10.49 10.41
CA LYS A 126 -6.61 -10.51 9.38
C LYS A 126 -5.89 -11.86 9.35
N LYS A 127 -5.72 -12.48 10.51
CA LYS A 127 -5.13 -13.82 10.66
C LYS A 127 -6.00 -14.87 9.97
N LYS A 128 -7.32 -14.82 10.13
CA LYS A 128 -8.24 -15.70 9.39
C LYS A 128 -8.09 -15.55 7.88
N ILE A 129 -8.00 -14.32 7.37
CA ILE A 129 -7.75 -14.09 5.93
C ILE A 129 -6.42 -14.74 5.53
N TRP A 130 -5.34 -14.46 6.26
CA TRP A 130 -4.02 -15.02 5.98
C TRP A 130 -4.01 -16.55 5.94
N ASP A 131 -4.69 -17.20 6.86
CA ASP A 131 -4.71 -18.66 6.96
C ASP A 131 -5.46 -19.32 5.78
N THR A 132 -6.36 -18.59 5.11
CA THR A 132 -7.03 -19.05 3.88
C THR A 132 -6.18 -18.90 2.61
N LEU A 133 -5.08 -18.14 2.64
CA LEU A 133 -4.24 -17.93 1.47
C LEU A 133 -3.36 -19.17 1.19
N SER A 134 -3.15 -19.46 -0.09
CA SER A 134 -2.21 -20.52 -0.49
C SER A 134 -0.77 -20.21 -0.06
N GLU A 135 0.02 -21.23 0.23
CA GLU A 135 1.45 -21.06 0.57
C GLU A 135 2.25 -20.35 -0.52
N LYS A 136 1.88 -20.56 -1.79
CA LYS A 136 2.49 -19.83 -2.91
C LYS A 136 2.20 -18.33 -2.80
N LEU A 137 0.95 -17.95 -2.58
CA LEU A 137 0.57 -16.54 -2.46
C LEU A 137 1.23 -15.89 -1.23
N LYS A 138 1.30 -16.59 -0.09
CA LYS A 138 2.01 -16.09 1.11
C LYS A 138 3.47 -15.73 0.80
N LYS A 139 4.20 -16.62 0.12
CA LYS A 139 5.58 -16.38 -0.32
C LYS A 139 5.69 -15.21 -1.31
N ASP A 140 4.74 -15.11 -2.23
CA ASP A 140 4.70 -14.01 -3.19
C ASP A 140 4.43 -12.66 -2.50
N LEU A 141 3.58 -12.62 -1.47
CA LEU A 141 3.33 -11.42 -0.65
C LEU A 141 4.58 -11.02 0.15
N GLU A 142 5.28 -11.99 0.75
CA GLU A 142 6.56 -11.74 1.43
C GLU A 142 7.59 -11.17 0.47
N GLN A 143 7.69 -11.73 -0.74
CA GLN A 143 8.62 -11.23 -1.76
C GLN A 143 8.23 -9.84 -2.26
N PHE A 144 6.94 -9.59 -2.51
CA PHE A 144 6.46 -8.28 -2.96
C PHE A 144 6.73 -7.19 -1.91
N LEU A 145 6.59 -7.50 -0.62
CA LEU A 145 6.92 -6.58 0.46
C LEU A 145 8.38 -6.11 0.44
N VAL A 146 9.31 -6.95 -0.02
CA VAL A 146 10.71 -6.54 -0.20
C VAL A 146 10.81 -5.45 -1.26
N TYR A 147 10.11 -5.60 -2.39
CA TYR A 147 10.08 -4.58 -3.44
C TYR A 147 9.40 -3.29 -3.00
N ASP A 148 8.29 -3.40 -2.27
CA ASP A 148 7.62 -2.28 -1.61
C ASP A 148 8.61 -1.51 -0.72
N ASP A 149 9.35 -2.20 0.16
CA ASP A 149 10.35 -1.57 1.03
C ASP A 149 11.49 -0.89 0.26
N LEU A 150 12.02 -1.53 -0.79
CA LEU A 150 13.04 -0.92 -1.66
C LEU A 150 12.51 0.36 -2.36
N GLY A 151 11.21 0.39 -2.66
CA GLY A 151 10.53 1.53 -3.24
C GLY A 151 10.42 2.75 -2.34
N LYS A 152 10.60 2.61 -1.02
CA LYS A 152 10.41 3.70 -0.05
C LYS A 152 11.52 4.75 -0.08
N GLY A 153 12.73 4.37 -0.52
CA GLY A 153 13.90 5.25 -0.47
C GLY A 153 14.39 5.50 0.95
N LYS A 154 15.03 6.64 1.19
CA LYS A 154 15.46 7.04 2.52
C LYS A 154 14.25 7.49 3.35
N LYS A 155 14.20 7.09 4.63
CA LYS A 155 13.20 7.64 5.55
C LYS A 155 13.31 9.16 5.57
N ARG A 156 12.16 9.84 5.52
CA ARG A 156 12.10 11.31 5.60
C ARG A 156 12.58 11.83 6.96
N ARG A 157 12.34 11.05 8.02
CA ARG A 157 12.71 11.39 9.39
C ARG A 157 13.39 10.20 10.06
N GLN A 158 14.51 10.45 10.73
CA GLN A 158 15.06 9.52 11.71
C GLN A 158 14.32 9.78 13.01
N ILE A 159 13.56 8.79 13.48
CA ILE A 159 12.96 8.79 14.82
C ILE A 159 13.88 7.99 15.71
#